data_AF-A0A7Z7NJ53-F1
#
_entry.id   AF-A0A7Z7NJ53-F1
#
_cell.length_a   1.000
_cell.length_b   1.000
_cell.length_c   1.000
_cell.angle_alpha   90.00
_cell.angle_beta   90.00
_cell.angle_gamma   90.00
#
_symmetry.space_group_name_H-M   'P 1'
#
loop_
_entity.id
_entity.type
_entity.pdbx_description
1 polymer ?
#
loop_
_entity_poly.entity_id
_entity_poly.type
_entity_poly.pdbx_seq_one_letter_code
_entity_poly.pdbx_strand_id
1 'polypeptide(L)'
;MYKIIAIDIDGTVYSRKNGIHELTKLAIKKAKDKGIKIVIATGRTITTTRFIAKQLDLLNTSIPFISQNGGQVFSYEKNGSVKIRYTKNFTTDQVDQIFSIIKQHKAHAFCYTLNENIAYKNKGISIFF
;
A
#
# COMPACT_ATOMS: atom_id res chain seq x y z
N MET A 1 -12.57 -16.42 -19.07
CA MET A 1 -13.00 -16.34 -17.64
C MET A 1 -11.88 -15.69 -16.84
N TYR A 2 -12.16 -14.65 -16.05
CA TYR A 2 -11.16 -13.92 -15.27
C TYR A 2 -10.79 -14.67 -13.98
N LYS A 3 -9.51 -14.68 -13.61
CA LYS A 3 -8.99 -15.36 -12.40
C LYS A 3 -8.54 -14.38 -11.30
N ILE A 4 -8.30 -13.12 -11.68
CA ILE A 4 -7.74 -12.09 -10.82
C ILE A 4 -8.28 -10.73 -11.26
N ILE A 5 -8.47 -9.83 -10.29
CA ILE A 5 -8.73 -8.41 -10.51
C ILE A 5 -7.74 -7.64 -9.62
N ALA A 6 -6.90 -6.84 -10.25
CA ALA A 6 -6.05 -5.88 -9.56
C ALA A 6 -6.77 -4.52 -9.50
N ILE A 7 -6.82 -3.90 -8.33
CA ILE A 7 -7.60 -2.67 -8.12
C ILE A 7 -6.78 -1.67 -7.29
N ASP A 8 -6.78 -0.41 -7.72
CA ASP A 8 -6.21 0.69 -6.95
C ASP A 8 -7.10 1.12 -5.77
N ILE A 9 -6.55 1.90 -4.85
CA ILE A 9 -7.23 2.46 -3.68
C ILE A 9 -7.81 3.84 -3.98
N ASP A 10 -6.93 4.84 -4.13
CA ASP A 10 -7.32 6.24 -4.06
C ASP A 10 -8.03 6.69 -5.33
N GLY A 11 -9.30 7.09 -5.21
CA GLY A 11 -10.13 7.42 -6.38
C GLY A 11 -10.72 6.20 -7.08
N THR A 12 -10.45 4.98 -6.58
CA THR A 12 -11.00 3.73 -7.11
C THR A 12 -11.89 3.03 -6.06
N VAL A 13 -11.32 2.30 -5.09
CA VAL A 13 -12.13 1.68 -4.01
C VAL A 13 -12.42 2.63 -2.86
N TYR A 14 -11.59 3.66 -2.69
CA TYR A 14 -11.66 4.62 -1.60
C TYR A 14 -11.83 6.05 -2.11
N SER A 15 -12.84 6.73 -1.59
CA SER A 15 -13.06 8.17 -1.80
C SER A 15 -12.74 8.94 -0.52
N ARG A 16 -12.07 10.09 -0.65
CA ARG A 16 -11.80 10.98 0.50
C ARG A 16 -13.07 11.52 1.17
N LYS A 17 -14.18 11.60 0.43
CA LYS A 17 -15.45 12.14 0.95
C LYS A 17 -16.23 11.11 1.75
N ASN A 18 -16.29 9.87 1.24
CA ASN A 18 -17.22 8.84 1.72
C ASN A 18 -16.54 7.54 2.17
N GLY A 19 -15.22 7.45 2.10
CA GLY A 19 -14.49 6.20 2.31
C GLY A 19 -14.81 5.16 1.22
N ILE A 20 -14.99 3.89 1.64
CA ILE A 20 -15.36 2.79 0.75
C ILE A 20 -16.89 2.66 0.71
N HIS A 21 -17.47 2.87 -0.46
CA HIS A 21 -18.91 2.75 -0.67
C HIS A 21 -19.40 1.29 -0.56
N GLU A 22 -20.62 1.08 -0.09
CA GLU A 22 -21.20 -0.27 0.10
C GLU A 22 -21.30 -1.06 -1.21
N LEU A 23 -21.64 -0.39 -2.32
CA LEU A 23 -21.65 -1.02 -3.65
C LEU A 23 -20.28 -1.58 -4.05
N THR A 24 -19.18 -0.91 -3.66
CA THR A 24 -17.81 -1.38 -3.92
C THR A 24 -17.53 -2.65 -3.12
N LYS A 25 -17.91 -2.69 -1.84
CA LYS A 25 -17.79 -3.89 -0.99
C LYS A 25 -18.58 -5.05 -1.56
N LEU A 26 -19.82 -4.80 -2.01
CA LEU A 26 -20.68 -5.81 -2.61
C LEU A 26 -20.10 -6.36 -3.93
N ALA A 27 -19.56 -5.49 -4.78
CA ALA A 27 -18.92 -5.89 -6.04
C ALA A 27 -17.70 -6.78 -5.80
N ILE A 28 -16.83 -6.38 -4.85
CA ILE A 28 -15.65 -7.15 -4.44
C ILE A 28 -16.07 -8.51 -3.86
N LYS A 29 -17.09 -8.54 -2.99
CA LYS A 29 -17.64 -9.79 -2.46
C LYS A 29 -18.15 -10.70 -3.58
N LYS A 30 -18.95 -10.19 -4.51
CA LYS A 30 -19.46 -10.98 -5.66
C LYS A 30 -18.35 -11.55 -6.53
N ALA A 31 -17.24 -10.83 -6.70
CA ALA A 31 -16.09 -11.34 -7.42
C ALA A 31 -15.37 -12.47 -6.63
N LYS A 32 -15.17 -12.28 -5.31
CA LYS A 32 -14.62 -13.32 -4.42
C LYS A 32 -15.48 -14.59 -4.42
N ASP A 33 -16.80 -14.45 -4.34
CA ASP A 33 -17.76 -15.57 -4.35
C ASP A 33 -17.69 -16.38 -5.66
N LYS A 34 -17.19 -15.78 -6.75
CA LYS A 34 -16.91 -16.44 -8.03
C LYS A 34 -15.50 -17.06 -8.12
N GLY A 35 -14.74 -17.08 -7.03
CA GLY A 35 -13.37 -17.57 -6.98
C GLY A 35 -12.32 -16.64 -7.62
N ILE A 36 -12.68 -15.39 -7.89
CA ILE A 36 -11.76 -14.39 -8.47
C ILE A 36 -10.92 -13.80 -7.34
N LYS A 37 -9.59 -13.81 -7.52
CA LYS A 37 -8.66 -13.20 -6.57
C LYS A 37 -8.71 -11.68 -6.68
N ILE A 38 -8.88 -11.00 -5.55
CA ILE A 38 -8.84 -9.53 -5.48
C ILE A 38 -7.48 -9.11 -4.95
N VAL A 39 -6.71 -8.40 -5.78
CA VAL A 39 -5.38 -7.88 -5.46
C VAL A 39 -5.48 -6.37 -5.38
N ILE A 40 -5.00 -5.79 -4.28
CA ILE A 40 -4.85 -4.34 -4.17
C ILE A 40 -3.50 -3.95 -4.76
N ALA A 41 -3.48 -2.93 -5.60
CA ALA A 41 -2.27 -2.36 -6.19
C ALA A 41 -2.25 -0.85 -6.03
N THR A 42 -1.34 -0.33 -5.20
CA THR A 42 -1.41 1.07 -4.72
C THR A 42 -0.04 1.68 -4.43
N GLY A 43 0.03 3.01 -4.43
CA GLY A 43 1.17 3.77 -3.92
C GLY A 43 1.30 3.77 -2.39
N ARG A 44 0.25 3.38 -1.67
CA ARG A 44 0.23 3.33 -0.19
C ARG A 44 1.21 2.29 0.38
N THR A 45 1.52 2.43 1.67
CA THR A 45 2.36 1.49 2.45
C THR A 45 1.54 0.31 3.00
N ILE A 46 2.20 -0.73 3.49
CA ILE A 46 1.56 -1.82 4.25
C ILE A 46 0.71 -1.27 5.41
N THR A 47 1.27 -0.34 6.18
CA THR A 47 0.59 0.27 7.34
C THR A 47 -0.70 0.99 6.94
N THR A 48 -0.67 1.78 5.87
CA THR A 48 -1.84 2.58 5.43
C THR A 48 -2.85 1.79 4.60
N THR A 49 -2.51 0.58 4.14
CA THR A 49 -3.44 -0.33 3.43
C THR A 49 -4.22 -1.26 4.35
N ARG A 50 -3.75 -1.50 5.58
CA ARG A 50 -4.38 -2.46 6.52
C ARG A 50 -5.84 -2.15 6.81
N PHE A 51 -6.20 -0.87 6.97
CA PHE A 51 -7.58 -0.46 7.20
C PHE A 51 -8.49 -0.81 6.00
N ILE A 52 -8.01 -0.54 4.78
CA ILE A 52 -8.72 -0.87 3.54
C ILE A 52 -8.88 -2.39 3.40
N ALA A 53 -7.82 -3.15 3.65
CA ALA A 53 -7.86 -4.61 3.63
C ALA A 53 -8.89 -5.18 4.63
N LYS A 54 -9.00 -4.58 5.82
CA LYS A 54 -10.03 -4.95 6.81
C LYS A 54 -11.44 -4.67 6.30
N GLN A 55 -11.70 -3.48 5.76
CA GLN A 55 -13.02 -3.09 5.28
C GLN A 55 -13.50 -3.89 4.06
N LEU A 56 -12.56 -4.40 3.25
CA LEU A 56 -12.84 -5.20 2.06
C LEU A 56 -12.78 -6.72 2.31
N ASP A 57 -12.58 -7.14 3.55
CA ASP A 57 -12.43 -8.55 3.94
C ASP A 57 -11.30 -9.25 3.14
N LEU A 58 -10.15 -8.58 3.05
CA LEU A 58 -8.96 -9.07 2.34
C LEU A 58 -7.82 -9.47 3.30
N LEU A 59 -7.99 -9.26 4.60
CA LEU A 59 -7.07 -9.77 5.62
C LEU A 59 -7.09 -11.31 5.64
N ASN A 60 -5.96 -11.90 5.99
CA ASN A 60 -5.80 -13.35 6.19
C ASN A 60 -6.13 -14.22 4.95
N THR A 61 -6.18 -13.62 3.76
CA THR A 61 -6.46 -14.35 2.51
C THR A 61 -5.22 -14.99 1.90
N SER A 62 -4.03 -14.60 2.34
CA SER A 62 -2.73 -14.92 1.70
C SER A 62 -2.63 -14.49 0.22
N ILE A 63 -3.58 -13.67 -0.25
CA ILE A 63 -3.54 -13.05 -1.58
C ILE A 63 -2.56 -11.87 -1.52
N PRO A 64 -1.66 -11.72 -2.51
CA PRO A 64 -0.73 -10.61 -2.54
C PRO A 64 -1.39 -9.24 -2.65
N PHE A 65 -0.75 -8.26 -2.03
CA PHE A 65 -0.94 -6.83 -2.17
C PHE A 65 0.32 -6.24 -2.81
N ILE A 66 0.13 -5.27 -3.69
CA ILE A 66 1.21 -4.50 -4.32
C ILE A 66 1.17 -3.09 -3.72
N SER A 67 2.22 -2.72 -2.98
CA SER A 67 2.38 -1.43 -2.30
C SER A 67 3.54 -0.63 -2.88
N GLN A 68 3.67 0.63 -2.45
CA GLN A 68 4.79 1.51 -2.83
C GLN A 68 4.98 1.60 -4.35
N ASN A 69 3.86 1.67 -5.10
CA ASN A 69 3.85 1.69 -6.56
C ASN A 69 4.58 0.50 -7.20
N GLY A 70 4.52 -0.68 -6.56
CA GLY A 70 5.22 -1.88 -7.02
C GLY A 70 6.58 -2.10 -6.37
N GLY A 71 7.07 -1.16 -5.56
CA GLY A 71 8.31 -1.30 -4.80
C GLY A 71 8.25 -2.40 -3.73
N GLN A 72 7.06 -2.86 -3.35
CA GLN A 72 6.89 -3.93 -2.38
C GLN A 72 5.67 -4.81 -2.69
N VAL A 73 5.80 -6.11 -2.45
CA VAL A 73 4.69 -7.08 -2.49
C VAL A 73 4.66 -7.83 -1.18
N PHE A 74 3.48 -7.92 -0.58
CA PHE A 74 3.27 -8.59 0.70
C PHE A 74 1.91 -9.30 0.74
N SER A 75 1.63 -10.07 1.78
CA SER A 75 0.31 -10.65 2.01
C SER A 75 -0.01 -10.73 3.50
N TYR A 76 -1.29 -10.59 3.82
CA TYR A 76 -1.84 -10.93 5.13
C TYR A 76 -2.12 -12.44 5.15
N GLU A 77 -1.30 -13.19 5.86
CA GLU A 77 -1.33 -14.66 5.92
C GLU A 77 -2.47 -15.16 6.82
N LYS A 78 -2.91 -16.41 6.63
CA LYS A 78 -4.03 -16.99 7.38
C LYS A 78 -3.84 -17.02 8.89
N ASN A 79 -2.59 -17.06 9.36
CA ASN A 79 -2.23 -17.03 10.78
C ASN A 79 -2.15 -15.60 11.36
N GLY A 80 -2.57 -14.58 10.60
CA GLY A 80 -2.54 -13.18 11.01
C GLY A 80 -1.20 -12.47 10.81
N SER A 81 -0.14 -13.17 10.38
CA SER A 81 1.15 -12.55 10.10
C SER A 81 1.16 -11.80 8.76
N VAL A 82 2.12 -10.90 8.60
CA VAL A 82 2.41 -10.26 7.31
C VAL A 82 3.64 -10.93 6.73
N LYS A 83 3.53 -11.41 5.49
CA LYS A 83 4.67 -11.97 4.75
C LYS A 83 5.10 -11.00 3.66
N ILE A 84 6.31 -10.46 3.77
CA ILE A 84 6.96 -9.74 2.68
C ILE A 84 7.43 -10.76 1.64
N ARG A 85 7.06 -10.55 0.37
CA ARG A 85 7.38 -11.44 -0.76
C ARG A 85 8.38 -10.83 -1.71
N TYR A 86 8.36 -9.50 -1.82
CA TYR A 86 9.27 -8.73 -2.66
C TYR A 86 9.44 -7.34 -2.06
N THR A 87 10.65 -6.82 -2.13
CA THR A 87 10.96 -5.42 -1.84
C THR A 87 12.07 -4.97 -2.78
N LYS A 88 11.90 -3.80 -3.41
CA LYS A 88 12.95 -3.09 -4.13
C LYS A 88 13.29 -1.81 -3.37
N ASN A 89 14.50 -1.79 -2.83
CA ASN A 89 15.03 -0.61 -2.15
C ASN A 89 15.94 0.19 -3.09
N PHE A 90 16.07 1.47 -2.78
CA PHE A 90 17.18 2.28 -3.27
C PHE A 90 18.48 1.81 -2.62
N THR A 91 19.56 1.80 -3.40
CA THR A 91 20.92 1.62 -2.88
C THR A 91 21.36 2.87 -2.13
N THR A 92 22.39 2.76 -1.29
CA THR A 92 22.96 3.91 -0.57
C THR A 92 23.35 5.03 -1.53
N ASP A 93 24.04 4.71 -2.63
CA ASP A 93 24.45 5.70 -3.64
C ASP A 93 23.25 6.44 -4.26
N GLN A 94 22.16 5.72 -4.56
CA GLN A 94 20.93 6.34 -5.06
C GLN A 94 20.28 7.24 -4.01
N VAL A 95 20.27 6.82 -2.74
CA VAL A 95 19.76 7.65 -1.64
C VAL A 95 20.60 8.92 -1.51
N ASP A 96 21.92 8.82 -1.53
CA ASP A 96 22.82 9.97 -1.42
C ASP A 96 22.63 10.95 -2.58
N GLN A 97 22.44 10.46 -3.80
CA GLN A 97 22.10 11.27 -4.97
C GLN A 97 20.76 11.97 -4.80
N ILE A 98 19.71 11.26 -4.38
CA ILE A 98 18.38 11.81 -4.15
C ILE A 98 18.43 12.92 -3.08
N PHE A 99 19.11 12.68 -1.96
CA PHE A 99 19.22 13.64 -0.86
C PHE A 99 20.07 14.85 -1.22
N SER A 100 21.12 14.66 -2.02
CA SER A 100 21.90 15.75 -2.61
C SER A 100 21.03 16.68 -3.45
N ILE A 101 20.19 16.12 -4.33
CA ILE A 101 19.23 16.87 -5.16
C ILE A 101 18.20 17.59 -4.29
N ILE A 102 17.62 16.91 -3.30
CA ILE A 102 16.65 17.51 -2.37
C ILE A 102 17.27 18.74 -1.68
N LYS A 103 18.51 18.62 -1.20
CA LYS A 103 19.24 19.72 -0.54
C LYS A 103 19.53 20.86 -1.52
N GLN A 104 20.02 20.55 -2.71
CA GLN A 104 20.34 21.53 -3.76
C GLN A 104 19.11 22.38 -4.12
N HIS A 105 17.95 21.74 -4.29
CA HIS A 105 16.71 22.40 -4.68
C HIS A 105 15.87 22.89 -3.49
N LYS A 106 16.35 22.72 -2.25
CA LYS A 106 15.61 23.04 -1.03
C LYS A 106 14.21 22.42 -1.00
N ALA A 107 14.06 21.23 -1.59
CA ALA A 107 12.79 20.53 -1.71
C ALA A 107 12.36 19.93 -0.37
N HIS A 108 11.05 19.75 -0.18
CA HIS A 108 10.53 19.00 0.95
C HIS A 108 10.52 17.51 0.60
N ALA A 109 10.99 16.68 1.51
CA ALA A 109 11.06 15.24 1.33
C ALA A 109 10.45 14.52 2.52
N PHE A 110 9.76 13.43 2.20
CA PHE A 110 9.23 12.47 3.15
C PHE A 110 9.50 11.08 2.59
N CYS A 111 10.13 10.21 3.38
CA CYS A 111 10.57 8.88 2.94
C CYS A 111 10.23 7.84 4.00
N TYR A 112 9.69 6.70 3.57
CA TYR A 112 9.58 5.53 4.45
C TYR A 112 10.94 4.83 4.56
N THR A 113 11.21 4.23 5.72
CA THR A 113 12.42 3.41 5.91
C THR A 113 12.06 1.91 5.84
N LEU A 114 13.07 1.04 5.94
CA LEU A 114 12.87 -0.40 6.06
C LEU A 114 12.09 -0.78 7.33
N ASN A 115 12.15 0.07 8.35
CA ASN A 115 11.29 -0.06 9.52
C ASN A 115 9.98 0.70 9.23
N GLU A 116 8.88 -0.03 9.11
CA GLU A 116 7.56 0.54 8.79
C GLU A 116 7.05 1.56 9.82
N ASN A 117 7.65 1.60 11.02
CA ASN A 117 7.33 2.55 12.07
C ASN A 117 8.22 3.81 12.03
N ILE A 118 9.19 3.88 11.12
CA ILE A 118 10.13 4.99 11.00
C ILE A 118 10.01 5.58 9.59
N ALA A 119 9.83 6.91 9.55
CA ALA A 119 9.89 7.70 8.34
C ALA A 119 10.84 8.89 8.54
N TYR A 120 11.54 9.27 7.47
CA TYR A 120 12.38 10.46 7.42
C TYR A 120 11.57 11.64 6.85
N LYS A 121 11.82 12.84 7.38
CA LYS A 121 11.32 14.10 6.84
C LYS A 121 12.35 15.21 7.09
N ASN A 122 12.61 16.04 6.08
CA ASN A 122 13.63 17.08 6.17
C ASN A 122 13.10 18.47 6.62
N LYS A 123 11.78 18.64 6.84
CA LYS A 123 11.20 19.92 7.29
C LYS A 123 9.88 19.76 8.07
N GLY A 124 9.83 20.19 9.34
CA GLY A 124 8.62 20.36 10.17
C GLY A 124 7.90 19.07 10.62
N ILE A 125 7.16 19.13 11.74
CA ILE A 125 6.51 18.00 12.45
C ILE A 125 5.62 17.15 11.52
N SER A 126 5.77 15.82 11.57
CA SER A 126 4.78 14.88 11.02
C SER A 126 3.81 14.51 12.13
N ILE A 127 2.58 15.03 12.07
CA ILE A 127 1.47 14.48 12.85
C ILE A 127 0.88 13.38 11.98
N PHE A 128 1.21 12.13 12.30
CA PHE A 128 0.42 11.00 11.81
C PHE A 128 -0.84 10.95 12.68
N PHE A 129 -2.00 11.23 12.10
CA PHE A 129 -3.30 10.92 12.68
C PHE A 129 -3.73 9.53 12.22
#